data_AF-A0A098GIM9-F1
#
_entry.id   AF-A0A098GIM9-F1
#
_cell.length_a   1.000
_cell.length_b   1.000
_cell.length_c   1.000
_cell.angle_alpha   90.00
_cell.angle_beta   90.00
_cell.angle_gamma   90.00
#
_symmetry.space_group_name_H-M   'P 1'
#
loop_
_entity.id
_entity.type
_entity.pdbx_description
1 polymer ?
#
loop_
_entity_poly.entity_id
_entity_poly.type
_entity_poly.pdbx_seq_one_letter_code
_entity_poly.pdbx_strand_id
1 'polypeptide(L)'
;MKTYLILLFASFFSAALFANNAKTIFGIEYPTFQMFINDKENSRFKAECTEIRNNTGDIECTFHQVSIMHNDAEKEREKIALFNSQSEQELQSEISSMKQWCKDMNNGSKADTEEKQRLIKSFKKFCDNPSKEGMASLLKESLQETEQTCKIYDKTWSEKFKFNAVTNQWISQLGPTGDCGFIDISHLEKDPRKGFNAFSWNYVSKRIITNKNGNILTAKCSQLIDDEKDFVSYGVGSLKYETNRLMNCKYINLSEFI
;
A
#
# COMPACT_ATOMS: atom_id res chain seq x y z
N MET A 1 -15.32 -40.76 43.94
CA MET A 1 -14.05 -41.04 43.22
C MET A 1 -14.35 -41.07 41.72
N LYS A 2 -14.40 -39.91 41.04
CA LYS A 2 -14.62 -39.81 39.58
C LYS A 2 -14.43 -38.35 39.09
N THR A 3 -13.20 -37.86 38.99
CA THR A 3 -12.92 -36.56 38.32
C THR A 3 -11.46 -36.39 37.86
N TYR A 4 -10.93 -37.21 36.95
CA TYR A 4 -9.59 -36.96 36.35
C TYR A 4 -9.43 -37.49 34.92
N LEU A 5 -10.40 -37.27 34.01
CA LEU A 5 -10.26 -37.76 32.63
C LEU A 5 -10.72 -36.80 31.52
N ILE A 6 -10.69 -35.48 31.74
CA ILE A 6 -11.12 -34.49 30.72
C ILE A 6 -10.02 -33.47 30.35
N LEU A 7 -8.88 -33.43 31.05
CA LEU A 7 -7.86 -32.37 30.83
C LEU A 7 -6.69 -32.72 29.90
N LEU A 8 -6.67 -33.89 29.24
CA LEU A 8 -5.55 -34.28 28.35
C LEU A 8 -5.83 -34.18 26.85
N PHE A 9 -7.05 -33.84 26.42
CA PHE A 9 -7.38 -33.72 24.99
C PHE A 9 -7.39 -32.28 24.44
N ALA A 10 -7.27 -31.26 25.30
CA ALA A 10 -7.27 -29.86 24.86
C ALA A 10 -5.87 -29.32 24.48
N SER A 11 -4.79 -30.06 24.73
CA SER A 11 -3.41 -29.62 24.43
C SER A 11 -2.83 -30.19 23.13
N PHE A 12 -3.53 -31.09 22.43
CA PHE A 12 -3.04 -31.66 21.16
C PHE A 12 -3.61 -31.01 19.89
N PHE A 13 -4.64 -30.15 20.00
CA PHE A 13 -5.26 -29.53 18.82
C PHE A 13 -4.75 -28.13 18.46
N SER A 14 -3.83 -27.54 19.24
CA SER A 14 -3.24 -26.22 18.91
C SER A 14 -1.87 -26.29 18.21
N ALA A 15 -1.27 -27.48 18.06
CA ALA A 15 0.03 -27.65 17.39
C ALA A 15 -0.07 -27.96 15.89
N ALA A 16 -1.25 -28.31 15.37
CA ALA A 16 -1.45 -28.68 13.96
C ALA A 16 -1.88 -27.52 13.05
N LEU A 17 -2.03 -26.31 13.59
CA LEU A 17 -2.36 -25.09 12.83
C LEU A 17 -1.14 -24.22 12.49
N PHE A 18 0.07 -24.73 12.73
CA PHE A 18 1.24 -24.25 12.00
C PHE A 18 1.20 -24.92 10.63
N ALA A 19 0.36 -24.38 9.74
CA ALA A 19 0.38 -24.78 8.33
C ALA A 19 1.85 -24.74 7.86
N ASN A 20 2.37 -25.86 7.37
CA ASN A 20 3.69 -25.93 6.78
C ASN A 20 3.71 -24.98 5.57
N ASN A 21 4.17 -23.76 5.80
CA ASN A 21 4.25 -22.71 4.78
C ASN A 21 5.44 -22.91 3.84
N ALA A 22 6.06 -24.10 3.85
CA ALA A 22 7.17 -24.46 2.99
C ALA A 22 6.97 -25.88 2.42
N LYS A 23 7.43 -26.07 1.19
CA LYS A 23 7.55 -27.36 0.52
C LYS A 23 8.98 -27.53 0.01
N THR A 24 9.31 -28.74 -0.43
CA THR A 24 10.65 -29.08 -0.91
C THR A 24 10.57 -29.64 -2.32
N ILE A 25 11.45 -29.18 -3.22
CA ILE A 25 11.68 -29.74 -4.56
C ILE A 25 13.16 -30.09 -4.64
N PHE A 26 13.49 -31.36 -4.93
CA PHE A 26 14.88 -31.85 -4.98
C PHE A 26 15.74 -31.50 -3.74
N GLY A 27 15.15 -31.51 -2.53
CA GLY A 27 15.85 -31.14 -1.29
C GLY A 27 15.98 -29.63 -1.05
N ILE A 28 15.47 -28.80 -1.97
CA ILE A 28 15.47 -27.34 -1.86
C ILE A 28 14.10 -26.88 -1.37
N GLU A 29 14.07 -26.17 -0.24
CA GLU A 29 12.83 -25.63 0.32
C GLU A 29 12.40 -24.33 -0.38
N TYR A 30 11.08 -24.11 -0.47
CA TYR A 30 10.48 -22.87 -0.96
C TYR A 30 9.20 -22.55 -0.18
N PRO A 31 8.80 -21.26 -0.08
CA PRO A 31 7.57 -20.89 0.62
C PRO A 31 6.35 -21.26 -0.22
N THR A 32 5.35 -21.96 0.32
CA THR A 32 4.07 -22.16 -0.37
C THR A 32 3.11 -20.98 -0.15
N PHE A 33 3.19 -20.36 1.03
CA PHE A 33 2.41 -19.19 1.40
C PHE A 33 3.24 -18.31 2.34
N GLN A 34 3.32 -17.02 2.06
CA GLN A 34 4.05 -16.08 2.91
C GLN A 34 3.41 -14.70 2.90
N MET A 35 3.30 -14.07 4.08
CA MET A 35 2.98 -12.65 4.19
C MET A 35 4.26 -11.84 4.36
N PHE A 36 4.34 -10.74 3.62
CA PHE A 36 5.45 -9.81 3.58
C PHE A 36 4.98 -8.41 3.95
N ILE A 37 5.81 -7.67 4.67
CA ILE A 37 5.53 -6.28 5.04
C ILE A 37 6.76 -5.43 4.69
N ASN A 38 6.49 -4.25 4.17
CA ASN A 38 7.48 -3.19 4.06
C ASN A 38 7.07 -2.04 4.97
N ASP A 39 7.80 -1.90 6.07
CA ASP A 39 7.54 -0.91 7.11
C ASP A 39 7.85 0.52 6.65
N LYS A 40 8.61 0.71 5.55
CA LYS A 40 8.89 2.03 4.97
C LYS A 40 7.74 2.53 4.11
N GLU A 41 7.06 1.63 3.40
CA GLU A 41 6.01 1.96 2.43
C GLU A 41 4.58 1.71 2.96
N ASN A 42 4.43 1.31 4.23
CA ASN A 42 3.15 0.91 4.83
C ASN A 42 2.37 -0.09 3.96
N SER A 43 3.12 -1.00 3.33
CA SER A 43 2.59 -1.92 2.34
C SER A 43 2.70 -3.35 2.83
N ARG A 44 1.69 -4.15 2.51
CA ARG A 44 1.64 -5.58 2.82
C ARG A 44 1.29 -6.34 1.56
N PHE A 45 1.90 -7.50 1.40
CA PHE A 45 1.46 -8.42 0.37
C PHE A 45 1.56 -9.87 0.85
N LYS A 46 0.74 -10.72 0.25
CA LYS A 46 0.87 -12.17 0.38
C LYS A 46 1.48 -12.74 -0.90
N ALA A 47 2.25 -13.81 -0.77
CA ALA A 47 2.70 -14.63 -1.88
C ALA A 47 2.19 -16.06 -1.71
N GLU A 48 1.77 -16.66 -2.82
CA GLU A 48 1.36 -18.06 -2.92
C GLU A 48 2.23 -18.70 -4.00
N CYS A 49 3.09 -19.66 -3.64
CA CYS A 49 4.00 -20.29 -4.59
C CYS A 49 3.72 -21.76 -4.83
N THR A 50 3.91 -22.18 -6.07
CA THR A 50 3.68 -23.53 -6.55
C THR A 50 4.84 -24.01 -7.43
N GLU A 51 5.07 -25.32 -7.43
CA GLU A 51 6.03 -25.96 -8.34
C GLU A 51 5.52 -25.91 -9.78
N ILE A 52 6.39 -25.55 -10.72
CA ILE A 52 6.07 -25.59 -12.15
C ILE A 52 6.23 -27.03 -12.65
N ARG A 53 5.12 -27.77 -12.77
CA ARG A 53 5.10 -29.22 -13.11
C ARG A 53 5.89 -29.64 -14.36
N ASN A 54 6.12 -28.72 -15.28
CA ASN A 54 6.78 -28.99 -16.56
C ASN A 54 8.23 -28.48 -16.65
N ASN A 55 8.76 -27.87 -15.58
CA ASN A 55 10.12 -27.36 -15.56
C ASN A 55 10.84 -27.82 -14.29
N THR A 56 11.97 -28.50 -14.45
CA THR A 56 12.68 -29.17 -13.35
C THR A 56 13.21 -28.16 -12.34
N GLY A 57 12.53 -28.02 -11.20
CA GLY A 57 13.04 -27.29 -10.04
C GLY A 57 12.71 -25.81 -9.95
N ASP A 58 11.86 -25.29 -10.84
CA ASP A 58 11.40 -23.89 -10.79
C ASP A 58 10.09 -23.77 -9.99
N ILE A 59 9.89 -22.61 -9.38
CA ILE A 59 8.62 -22.26 -8.72
C ILE A 59 8.01 -21.02 -9.35
N GLU A 60 6.68 -20.91 -9.31
CA GLU A 60 5.95 -19.71 -9.65
C GLU A 60 5.24 -19.20 -8.41
N CYS A 61 5.45 -17.92 -8.09
CA CYS A 61 4.81 -17.24 -6.97
C CYS A 61 3.83 -16.19 -7.51
N THR A 62 2.61 -16.21 -7.02
CA THR A 62 1.62 -15.14 -7.23
C THR A 62 1.55 -14.27 -6.00
N PHE A 63 1.71 -12.97 -6.20
CA PHE A 63 1.73 -11.95 -5.17
C PHE A 63 0.47 -11.12 -5.23
N HIS A 64 -0.08 -10.80 -4.07
CA HIS A 64 -1.22 -9.88 -3.92
C HIS A 64 -0.86 -8.83 -2.89
N GLN A 65 -0.66 -7.59 -3.34
CA GLN A 65 -0.27 -6.45 -2.53
C GLN A 65 -1.45 -5.52 -2.34
N VAL A 66 -1.67 -5.14 -1.08
CA VAL A 66 -2.57 -4.06 -0.70
C VAL A 66 -1.73 -2.99 -0.03
N SER A 67 -1.66 -1.83 -0.68
CA SER A 67 -0.98 -0.65 -0.17
C SER A 67 -2.01 0.41 0.19
N ILE A 68 -1.82 1.03 1.35
CA ILE A 68 -2.65 2.14 1.80
C ILE A 68 -1.77 3.38 1.79
N MET A 69 -2.13 4.35 0.95
CA MET A 69 -1.40 5.61 0.82
C MET A 69 -2.29 6.73 1.31
N HIS A 70 -1.75 7.66 2.09
CA HIS A 70 -2.44 8.91 2.37
C HIS A 70 -2.65 9.67 1.06
N ASN A 71 -3.78 10.37 0.96
CA ASN A 71 -3.98 11.29 -0.14
C ASN A 71 -2.90 12.38 -0.10
N ASP A 72 -2.54 12.94 -1.26
CA ASP A 72 -1.46 13.93 -1.39
C ASP A 72 -1.88 15.28 -0.78
N ALA A 73 -1.82 15.34 0.55
CA ALA A 73 -2.12 16.53 1.33
C ALA A 73 -1.09 17.64 1.12
N GLU A 74 0.11 17.33 0.65
CA GLU A 74 1.15 18.34 0.37
C GLU A 74 0.73 19.24 -0.78
N LYS A 75 0.26 18.65 -1.89
CA LYS A 75 -0.30 19.42 -3.01
C LYS A 75 -1.49 20.29 -2.60
N GLU A 76 -2.36 19.80 -1.71
CA GLU A 76 -3.48 20.59 -1.20
C GLU A 76 -3.01 21.71 -0.24
N ARG A 77 -1.99 21.46 0.59
CA ARG A 77 -1.35 22.49 1.43
C ARG A 77 -0.71 23.59 0.58
N GLU A 78 -0.03 23.25 -0.51
CA GLU A 78 0.55 24.23 -1.43
C GLU A 78 -0.52 25.11 -2.07
N LYS A 79 -1.64 24.52 -2.52
CA LYS A 79 -2.78 25.29 -3.04
C LYS A 79 -3.36 26.23 -2.00
N ILE A 80 -3.49 25.78 -0.76
CA ILE A 80 -3.99 26.60 0.35
C ILE A 80 -3.03 27.74 0.68
N ALA A 81 -1.72 27.47 0.69
CA ALA A 81 -0.69 28.48 0.89
C ALA A 81 -0.74 29.54 -0.21
N LEU A 82 -0.87 29.11 -1.47
CA LEU A 82 -1.04 30.00 -2.63
C LEU A 82 -2.31 30.85 -2.49
N PHE A 83 -3.45 30.24 -2.19
CA PHE A 83 -4.72 30.93 -1.96
C PHE A 83 -4.60 32.00 -0.86
N ASN A 84 -3.97 31.65 0.27
CA ASN A 84 -3.79 32.59 1.38
C ASN A 84 -2.90 33.78 1.00
N SER A 85 -1.94 33.58 0.10
CA SER A 85 -1.04 34.64 -0.39
C SER A 85 -1.70 35.62 -1.35
N GLN A 86 -2.80 35.24 -2.00
CA GLN A 86 -3.54 36.10 -2.94
C GLN A 86 -4.34 37.18 -2.20
N SER A 87 -4.42 38.37 -2.77
CA SER A 87 -5.26 39.45 -2.25
C SER A 87 -6.75 39.16 -2.45
N GLU A 88 -7.60 39.77 -1.64
CA GLU A 88 -9.05 39.58 -1.77
C GLU A 88 -9.60 40.10 -3.11
N GLN A 89 -8.95 41.11 -3.71
CA GLN A 89 -9.28 41.60 -5.06
C GLN A 89 -9.01 40.56 -6.15
N GLU A 90 -7.89 39.85 -6.07
CA GLU A 90 -7.53 38.78 -7.01
C GLU A 90 -8.52 37.60 -6.93
N LEU A 91 -9.06 37.35 -5.74
CA LEU A 91 -9.99 36.26 -5.46
C LEU A 91 -11.46 36.62 -5.71
N GLN A 92 -11.79 37.87 -6.06
CA GLN A 92 -13.20 38.30 -6.20
C GLN A 92 -13.96 37.52 -7.28
N SER A 93 -13.31 37.15 -8.38
CA SER A 93 -13.93 36.37 -9.45
C SER A 93 -14.27 34.94 -8.99
N GLU A 94 -13.39 34.32 -8.20
CA GLU A 94 -13.56 32.99 -7.62
C GLU A 94 -14.61 32.97 -6.51
N ILE A 95 -14.58 33.96 -5.61
CA ILE A 95 -15.61 34.14 -4.57
C ILE A 95 -16.98 34.35 -5.23
N SER A 96 -17.03 35.12 -6.33
CA SER A 96 -18.27 35.39 -7.06
C SER A 96 -18.80 34.18 -7.84
N SER A 97 -17.92 33.35 -8.40
CA SER A 97 -18.34 32.11 -9.07
C SER A 97 -18.95 31.12 -8.08
N MET A 98 -18.39 31.03 -6.87
CA MET A 98 -18.95 30.19 -5.81
C MET A 98 -20.28 30.71 -5.25
N LYS A 99 -20.54 32.03 -5.25
CA LYS A 99 -21.86 32.57 -4.88
C LYS A 99 -22.98 32.02 -5.76
N GLN A 100 -22.70 31.80 -7.04
CA GLN A 100 -23.69 31.23 -7.94
C GLN A 100 -23.96 29.76 -7.59
N TRP A 101 -22.91 29.01 -7.26
CA TRP A 101 -23.02 27.61 -6.82
C TRP A 101 -23.75 27.45 -5.47
N CYS A 102 -23.61 28.41 -4.55
CA CYS A 102 -24.34 28.45 -3.29
C CYS A 102 -25.87 28.45 -3.47
N LYS A 103 -26.38 29.00 -4.57
CA LYS A 103 -27.83 29.00 -4.86
C LYS A 103 -28.34 27.60 -5.21
N ASP A 104 -27.50 26.79 -5.86
CA ASP A 104 -27.88 25.45 -6.35
C ASP A 104 -27.87 24.40 -5.22
N MET A 105 -27.02 24.59 -4.20
CA MET A 105 -26.89 23.67 -3.05
C MET A 105 -28.06 23.71 -2.04
N ASN A 106 -28.87 24.77 -2.03
CA ASN A 106 -30.01 24.88 -1.11
C ASN A 106 -31.14 23.87 -1.39
N ASN A 107 -31.08 23.14 -2.51
CA ASN A 107 -32.07 22.12 -2.87
C ASN A 107 -31.74 20.69 -2.39
N GLY A 108 -30.76 20.53 -1.49
CA GLY A 108 -30.76 19.47 -0.49
C GLY A 108 -30.07 18.16 -0.89
N SER A 109 -28.88 17.94 -0.31
CA SER A 109 -28.37 16.59 -0.02
C SER A 109 -28.45 16.35 1.49
N LYS A 110 -29.01 15.23 1.92
CA LYS A 110 -28.93 14.78 3.31
C LYS A 110 -27.57 14.11 3.51
N ALA A 111 -26.71 14.70 4.33
CA ALA A 111 -25.47 14.05 4.75
C ALA A 111 -25.78 12.90 5.71
N ASP A 112 -25.17 11.75 5.43
CA ASP A 112 -25.27 10.49 6.18
C ASP A 112 -24.26 10.39 7.34
N THR A 113 -23.31 11.31 7.44
CA THR A 113 -22.18 11.26 8.38
C THR A 113 -21.92 12.61 9.06
N GLU A 114 -21.46 12.60 10.31
CA GLU A 114 -21.17 13.82 11.09
C GLU A 114 -20.12 14.73 10.41
N GLU A 115 -19.15 14.15 9.69
CA GLU A 115 -18.13 14.95 8.99
C GLU A 115 -18.64 15.54 7.68
N LYS A 116 -19.45 14.83 6.89
CA LYS A 116 -20.16 15.47 5.76
C LYS A 116 -21.08 16.59 6.28
N GLN A 117 -21.66 16.44 7.47
CA GLN A 117 -22.38 17.54 8.11
C GLN A 117 -21.47 18.71 8.49
N ARG A 118 -20.22 18.47 8.94
CA ARG A 118 -19.25 19.55 9.19
C ARG A 118 -18.88 20.29 7.91
N LEU A 119 -18.54 19.56 6.84
CA LEU A 119 -18.22 20.16 5.55
C LEU A 119 -19.42 20.97 5.01
N ILE A 120 -20.63 20.40 5.03
CA ILE A 120 -21.87 21.10 4.65
C ILE A 120 -22.11 22.35 5.52
N LYS A 121 -21.86 22.29 6.83
CA LYS A 121 -21.98 23.45 7.72
C LYS A 121 -20.98 24.54 7.36
N SER A 122 -19.72 24.19 7.10
CA SER A 122 -18.70 25.13 6.65
C SER A 122 -19.07 25.74 5.29
N PHE A 123 -19.64 24.95 4.38
CA PHE A 123 -20.15 25.44 3.08
C PHE A 123 -21.31 26.40 3.25
N LYS A 124 -22.31 26.05 4.07
CA LYS A 124 -23.41 26.95 4.37
C LYS A 124 -22.92 28.26 4.97
N LYS A 125 -22.00 28.20 5.93
CA LYS A 125 -21.40 29.40 6.55
C LYS A 125 -20.68 30.29 5.53
N PHE A 126 -19.95 29.70 4.58
CA PHE A 126 -19.38 30.46 3.47
C PHE A 126 -20.46 31.05 2.57
N CYS A 127 -21.49 30.29 2.22
CA CYS A 127 -22.58 30.77 1.37
C CYS A 127 -23.38 31.91 2.01
N ASP A 128 -23.53 31.89 3.34
CA ASP A 128 -24.18 32.96 4.11
C ASP A 128 -23.35 34.25 4.13
N ASN A 129 -22.01 34.12 4.15
CA ASN A 129 -21.09 35.26 4.11
C ASN A 129 -19.83 34.98 3.26
N PRO A 130 -19.95 35.10 1.92
CA PRO A 130 -18.86 34.76 1.01
C PRO A 130 -17.72 35.78 1.14
N SER A 131 -16.61 35.32 1.70
CA SER A 131 -15.43 36.10 2.07
C SER A 131 -14.17 35.28 1.85
N LYS A 132 -13.02 35.94 1.74
CA LYS A 132 -11.72 35.26 1.67
C LYS A 132 -11.53 34.34 2.89
N GLU A 133 -11.88 34.81 4.08
CA GLU A 133 -11.77 34.04 5.33
C GLU A 133 -12.69 32.82 5.35
N GLY A 134 -13.93 32.98 4.86
CA GLY A 134 -14.87 31.87 4.72
C GLY A 134 -14.34 30.79 3.76
N MET A 135 -13.76 31.20 2.63
CA MET A 135 -13.16 30.29 1.66
C MET A 135 -11.90 29.61 2.22
N ALA A 136 -11.03 30.35 2.91
CA ALA A 136 -9.87 29.77 3.60
C ALA A 136 -10.29 28.71 4.63
N SER A 137 -11.37 28.97 5.37
CA SER A 137 -11.94 27.98 6.31
C SER A 137 -12.45 26.73 5.60
N LEU A 138 -13.08 26.87 4.43
CA LEU A 138 -13.54 25.74 3.63
C LEU A 138 -12.38 24.88 3.14
N LEU A 139 -11.36 25.52 2.56
CA LEU A 139 -10.18 24.82 2.07
C LEU A 139 -9.46 24.08 3.20
N LYS A 140 -9.39 24.68 4.41
CA LYS A 140 -8.82 24.03 5.59
C LYS A 140 -9.60 22.78 6.01
N GLU A 141 -10.93 22.83 6.02
CA GLU A 141 -11.77 21.66 6.32
C GLU A 141 -11.61 20.58 5.24
N SER A 142 -11.54 20.96 3.96
CA SER A 142 -11.27 20.03 2.86
C SER A 142 -9.88 19.38 2.94
N LEU A 143 -8.86 20.14 3.36
CA LEU A 143 -7.53 19.58 3.62
C LEU A 143 -7.58 18.58 4.77
N GLN A 144 -8.28 18.89 5.86
CA GLN A 144 -8.41 17.97 6.99
C GLN A 144 -9.08 16.65 6.57
N GLU A 145 -10.09 16.69 5.70
CA GLU A 145 -10.70 15.49 5.12
C GLU A 145 -9.69 14.72 4.24
N THR A 146 -8.93 15.44 3.41
CA THR A 146 -7.88 14.88 2.55
C THR A 146 -6.80 14.15 3.37
N GLU A 147 -6.31 14.77 4.45
CA GLU A 147 -5.30 14.18 5.34
C GLU A 147 -5.80 12.90 6.03
N GLN A 148 -7.10 12.82 6.29
CA GLN A 148 -7.76 11.67 6.91
C GLN A 148 -8.22 10.61 5.91
N THR A 149 -8.11 10.88 4.61
CA THR A 149 -8.53 9.98 3.54
C THR A 149 -7.32 9.25 2.97
N CYS A 150 -7.45 7.95 2.81
CA CYS A 150 -6.44 7.12 2.20
C CYS A 150 -6.94 6.48 0.92
N LYS A 151 -6.03 6.29 -0.03
CA LYS A 151 -6.24 5.51 -1.24
C LYS A 151 -5.76 4.09 -1.00
N ILE A 152 -6.51 3.13 -1.52
CA ILE A 152 -6.11 1.73 -1.52
C ILE A 152 -5.63 1.39 -2.92
N TYR A 153 -4.42 0.85 -3.01
CA TYR A 153 -3.87 0.28 -4.21
C TYR A 153 -3.82 -1.23 -4.04
N ASP A 154 -4.53 -1.95 -4.91
CA ASP A 154 -4.45 -3.40 -5.02
C ASP A 154 -3.65 -3.76 -6.27
N LYS A 155 -2.64 -4.59 -6.11
CA LYS A 155 -1.81 -5.08 -7.21
C LYS A 155 -1.61 -6.58 -7.08
N THR A 156 -1.90 -7.30 -8.15
CA THR A 156 -1.56 -8.72 -8.29
C THR A 156 -0.53 -8.92 -9.39
N TRP A 157 0.50 -9.73 -9.14
CA TRP A 157 1.48 -10.12 -10.16
C TRP A 157 2.04 -11.52 -9.88
N SER A 158 2.69 -12.12 -10.88
CA SER A 158 3.32 -13.43 -10.74
C SER A 158 4.76 -13.42 -11.25
N GLU A 159 5.64 -14.15 -10.56
CA GLU A 159 7.04 -14.27 -10.93
C GLU A 159 7.49 -15.73 -10.89
N LYS A 160 8.36 -16.09 -11.81
CA LYS A 160 9.00 -17.42 -11.86
C LYS A 160 10.38 -17.32 -11.24
N PHE A 161 10.67 -18.18 -10.28
CA PHE A 161 11.93 -18.23 -9.59
C PHE A 161 12.69 -19.51 -9.93
N LYS A 162 14.01 -19.35 -10.06
CA LYS A 162 14.97 -20.43 -10.19
C LYS A 162 15.87 -20.45 -8.98
N PHE A 163 16.12 -21.62 -8.43
CA PHE A 163 17.03 -21.72 -7.29
C PHE A 163 18.48 -21.54 -7.73
N ASN A 164 19.19 -20.63 -7.06
CA ASN A 164 20.61 -20.41 -7.21
C ASN A 164 21.33 -21.06 -6.01
N ALA A 165 22.03 -22.16 -6.27
CA ALA A 165 22.76 -22.91 -5.24
C ALA A 165 23.99 -22.16 -4.69
N VAL A 166 24.54 -21.19 -5.43
CA VAL A 166 25.71 -20.40 -4.99
C VAL A 166 25.28 -19.40 -3.93
N THR A 167 24.15 -18.71 -4.15
CA THR A 167 23.62 -17.72 -3.21
C THR A 167 22.65 -18.33 -2.19
N ASN A 168 22.18 -19.56 -2.42
CA ASN A 168 21.14 -20.23 -1.64
C ASN A 168 19.82 -19.43 -1.64
N GLN A 169 19.43 -18.91 -2.80
CA GLN A 169 18.26 -18.05 -2.98
C GLN A 169 17.43 -18.50 -4.18
N TRP A 170 16.13 -18.29 -4.12
CA TRP A 170 15.26 -18.34 -5.30
C TRP A 170 15.34 -16.99 -5.99
N ILE A 171 15.68 -16.95 -7.28
CA ILE A 171 15.90 -15.70 -8.03
C ILE A 171 14.93 -15.65 -9.21
N SER A 172 14.24 -14.53 -9.36
CA SER A 172 13.50 -14.15 -10.55
C SER A 172 14.19 -12.98 -11.23
N GLN A 173 14.16 -12.98 -12.56
CA GLN A 173 14.63 -11.87 -13.37
C GLN A 173 13.66 -11.68 -14.54
N LEU A 174 13.08 -10.48 -14.63
CA LEU A 174 12.15 -10.08 -15.68
C LEU A 174 12.73 -8.90 -16.46
N GLY A 175 12.53 -8.91 -17.78
CA GLY A 175 13.02 -7.88 -18.70
C GLY A 175 14.36 -8.22 -19.38
N PRO A 176 14.99 -7.24 -20.05
CA PRO A 176 14.64 -5.82 -20.08
C PRO A 176 13.28 -5.53 -20.74
N THR A 177 12.57 -4.50 -20.27
CA THR A 177 11.28 -4.06 -20.83
C THR A 177 11.23 -2.55 -21.06
N GLY A 178 10.48 -2.13 -22.08
CA GLY A 178 10.23 -0.72 -22.42
C GLY A 178 11.47 0.05 -22.89
N ASP A 179 11.27 1.33 -23.18
CA ASP A 179 12.31 2.21 -23.74
C ASP A 179 13.45 2.49 -22.76
N CYS A 180 13.19 2.44 -21.45
CA CYS A 180 14.21 2.57 -20.41
C CYS A 180 15.00 1.27 -20.14
N GLY A 181 14.58 0.13 -20.72
CA GLY A 181 15.22 -1.17 -20.49
C GLY A 181 15.17 -1.59 -19.03
N PHE A 182 13.99 -1.58 -18.42
CA PHE A 182 13.78 -1.98 -17.03
C PHE A 182 14.02 -3.47 -16.84
N ILE A 183 14.92 -3.84 -15.93
CA ILE A 183 15.15 -5.20 -15.47
C ILE A 183 14.71 -5.29 -14.02
N ASP A 184 13.74 -6.15 -13.72
CA ASP A 184 13.28 -6.43 -12.36
C ASP A 184 13.95 -7.72 -11.90
N ILE A 185 14.69 -7.66 -10.80
CA ILE A 185 15.35 -8.80 -10.16
C ILE A 185 14.76 -8.96 -8.77
N SER A 186 14.15 -10.10 -8.52
CA SER A 186 13.58 -10.44 -7.22
C SER A 186 14.26 -11.67 -6.65
N HIS A 187 14.43 -11.73 -5.33
CA HIS A 187 14.87 -12.95 -4.68
C HIS A 187 14.08 -13.27 -3.41
N LEU A 188 13.87 -14.58 -3.20
CA LEU A 188 13.39 -15.13 -1.95
C LEU A 188 14.54 -15.82 -1.23
N GLU A 189 14.76 -15.42 0.02
CA GLU A 189 15.80 -15.98 0.87
C GLU A 189 15.27 -16.29 2.26
N LYS A 190 15.90 -17.23 2.98
CA LYS A 190 15.51 -17.51 4.36
C LYS A 190 16.00 -16.40 5.28
N ASP A 191 15.17 -15.96 6.23
CA ASP A 191 15.57 -14.95 7.21
C ASP A 191 16.66 -15.51 8.14
N PRO A 192 17.91 -15.03 8.07
CA PRO A 192 19.01 -15.58 8.85
C PRO A 192 18.84 -15.32 10.36
N ARG A 193 18.00 -14.34 10.74
CA ARG A 193 17.83 -13.89 12.12
C ARG A 193 16.89 -14.77 12.95
N LYS A 194 16.09 -15.63 12.31
CA LYS A 194 15.02 -16.39 12.99
C LYS A 194 15.37 -17.83 13.36
N GLY A 195 16.64 -18.23 13.22
CA GLY A 195 17.14 -19.53 13.67
C GLY A 195 16.31 -20.72 13.16
N PHE A 196 16.14 -21.75 13.99
CA PHE A 196 15.43 -22.99 13.65
C PHE A 196 13.91 -22.85 13.38
N ASN A 197 13.31 -21.67 13.57
CA ASN A 197 11.95 -21.38 13.09
C ASN A 197 12.01 -21.07 11.58
N ALA A 198 12.39 -22.10 10.81
CA ALA A 198 12.91 -22.09 9.44
C ALA A 198 11.91 -21.69 8.33
N PHE A 199 10.77 -21.11 8.66
CA PHE A 199 9.67 -20.85 7.73
C PHE A 199 9.46 -19.38 7.40
N SER A 200 10.42 -18.51 7.73
CA SER A 200 10.37 -17.08 7.43
C SER A 200 11.25 -16.76 6.23
N TRP A 201 10.63 -16.27 5.15
CA TRP A 201 11.31 -15.86 3.93
C TRP A 201 11.36 -14.33 3.80
N ASN A 202 12.46 -13.77 3.33
CA ASN A 202 12.50 -12.37 2.89
C ASN A 202 12.24 -12.34 1.39
N TYR A 203 11.57 -11.28 0.92
CA TYR A 203 11.44 -10.96 -0.48
C TYR A 203 12.10 -9.62 -0.73
N VAL A 204 13.07 -9.60 -1.62
CA VAL A 204 13.76 -8.38 -2.03
C VAL A 204 13.56 -8.24 -3.52
N SER A 205 13.17 -7.06 -3.96
CA SER A 205 12.98 -6.74 -5.37
C SER A 205 13.75 -5.48 -5.73
N LYS A 206 14.51 -5.56 -6.82
CA LYS A 206 15.36 -4.49 -7.33
C LYS A 206 15.05 -4.28 -8.79
N ARG A 207 14.83 -3.02 -9.17
CA ARG A 207 14.66 -2.62 -10.55
C ARG A 207 15.87 -1.82 -11.00
N ILE A 208 16.41 -2.25 -12.13
CA ILE A 208 17.61 -1.68 -12.75
C ILE A 208 17.22 -1.07 -14.08
N ILE A 209 17.75 0.11 -14.37
CA ILE A 209 17.47 0.84 -15.60
C ILE A 209 18.69 0.77 -16.50
N THR A 210 18.59 -0.01 -17.59
CA THR A 210 19.74 -0.28 -18.46
C THR A 210 19.89 0.71 -19.62
N ASN A 211 18.80 1.37 -20.05
CA ASN A 211 18.84 2.39 -21.10
C ASN A 211 18.52 3.78 -20.56
N LYS A 212 19.53 4.46 -20.00
CA LYS A 212 19.39 5.84 -19.48
C LYS A 212 19.14 6.89 -20.57
N ASN A 213 19.35 6.54 -21.85
CA ASN A 213 19.09 7.43 -23.00
C ASN A 213 17.65 7.34 -23.53
N GLY A 214 16.86 6.38 -23.04
CA GLY A 214 15.44 6.26 -23.39
C GLY A 214 14.59 7.40 -22.82
N ASN A 215 13.31 7.39 -23.18
CA ASN A 215 12.29 8.25 -22.60
C ASN A 215 11.09 7.41 -22.17
N ILE A 216 10.41 7.80 -21.10
CA ILE A 216 9.11 7.26 -20.73
C ILE A 216 8.12 8.41 -20.59
N LEU A 217 7.09 8.40 -21.42
CA LEU A 217 6.14 9.52 -21.55
C LEU A 217 6.89 10.84 -21.78
N THR A 218 6.78 11.78 -20.84
CA THR A 218 7.43 13.10 -20.89
C THR A 218 8.74 13.17 -20.11
N ALA A 219 9.18 12.08 -19.47
CA ALA A 219 10.37 12.02 -18.62
C ALA A 219 11.53 11.28 -19.29
N LYS A 220 12.77 11.71 -19.02
CA LYS A 220 13.97 10.99 -19.47
C LYS A 220 14.28 9.84 -18.53
N CYS A 221 14.68 8.68 -19.07
CA CYS A 221 15.05 7.53 -18.24
C CYS A 221 16.26 7.81 -17.33
N SER A 222 17.10 8.79 -17.69
CA SER A 222 18.21 9.27 -16.85
C SER A 222 17.77 9.97 -15.56
N GLN A 223 16.52 10.45 -15.49
CA GLN A 223 15.95 11.06 -14.29
C GLN A 223 15.36 10.01 -13.34
N LEU A 224 15.23 8.77 -13.79
CA LEU A 224 14.76 7.65 -12.99
C LEU A 224 15.94 7.02 -12.24
N ILE A 225 15.69 6.71 -10.97
CA ILE A 225 16.66 6.09 -10.08
C ILE A 225 16.33 4.60 -10.00
N ASP A 226 17.36 3.78 -9.93
CA ASP A 226 17.21 2.35 -9.66
C ASP A 226 16.58 2.19 -8.26
N ASP A 227 15.49 1.45 -8.14
CA ASP A 227 14.77 1.23 -6.89
C ASP A 227 15.02 -0.16 -6.33
N GLU A 228 15.24 -0.23 -5.03
CA GLU A 228 15.40 -1.47 -4.28
C GLU A 228 14.41 -1.47 -3.12
N LYS A 229 13.64 -2.55 -3.00
CA LYS A 229 12.59 -2.70 -2.02
C LYS A 229 12.77 -4.00 -1.26
N ASP A 230 12.90 -3.85 0.05
CA ASP A 230 13.04 -4.97 0.99
C ASP A 230 11.72 -5.21 1.70
N PHE A 231 11.25 -6.46 1.64
CA PHE A 231 10.07 -6.90 2.36
C PHE A 231 10.42 -8.08 3.25
N VAL A 232 10.13 -7.94 4.54
CA VAL A 232 10.46 -8.95 5.55
C VAL A 232 9.22 -9.80 5.83
N SER A 233 9.40 -11.11 6.01
CA SER A 233 8.31 -11.97 6.48
C SER A 233 7.96 -11.71 7.93
N TYR A 234 6.67 -11.58 8.19
CA TYR A 234 6.14 -11.61 9.54
C TYR A 234 5.70 -13.04 9.89
N GLY A 235 6.16 -13.53 11.03
CA GLY A 235 5.60 -14.75 11.62
C GLY A 235 4.21 -14.43 12.16
N VAL A 236 3.29 -15.40 12.10
CA VAL A 236 1.90 -15.22 12.56
C VAL A 236 1.80 -14.79 14.05
N GLY A 237 2.88 -14.95 14.83
CA GLY A 237 2.97 -14.50 16.23
C GLY A 237 3.44 -13.06 16.48
N SER A 238 3.96 -12.34 15.47
CA SER A 238 4.47 -10.96 15.64
C SER A 238 3.44 -9.86 15.35
N LEU A 239 2.19 -10.21 15.04
CA LEU A 239 1.12 -9.27 14.69
C LEU A 239 0.65 -8.36 15.84
N LYS A 240 1.18 -8.52 17.06
CA LYS A 240 0.63 -7.89 18.27
C LYS A 240 1.16 -6.51 18.62
N TYR A 241 2.25 -6.01 18.01
CA TYR A 241 2.97 -4.86 18.59
C TYR A 241 3.12 -3.60 17.72
N GLU A 242 2.74 -3.61 16.44
CA GLU A 242 2.95 -2.41 15.58
C GLU A 242 1.71 -1.96 14.78
N THR A 243 0.52 -2.43 15.13
CA THR A 243 -0.73 -1.91 14.54
C THR A 243 -1.06 -0.48 14.94
N ASN A 244 -0.39 0.09 15.95
CA ASN A 244 -0.70 1.45 16.44
C ASN A 244 0.01 2.57 15.66
N ARG A 245 0.98 2.24 14.79
CA ARG A 245 1.67 3.24 13.94
C ARG A 245 1.09 3.38 12.55
N LEU A 246 0.23 2.45 12.14
CA LEU A 246 -0.20 2.30 10.75
C LEU A 246 -1.71 2.43 10.72
N MET A 247 -2.21 3.35 9.89
CA MET A 247 -3.63 3.55 9.56
C MET A 247 -4.42 4.52 10.45
N ASN A 248 -3.95 5.76 10.62
CA ASN A 248 -4.81 6.89 10.99
C ASN A 248 -5.72 7.34 9.82
N CYS A 249 -6.04 6.44 8.90
CA CYS A 249 -7.01 6.66 7.83
C CYS A 249 -8.40 6.56 8.45
N LYS A 250 -9.14 7.66 8.43
CA LYS A 250 -10.55 7.65 8.83
C LYS A 250 -11.45 7.24 7.67
N TYR A 251 -11.01 7.51 6.45
CA TYR A 251 -11.77 7.25 5.23
C TYR A 251 -10.93 6.51 4.19
N ILE A 252 -11.61 5.70 3.39
CA ILE A 252 -11.05 5.00 2.24
C ILE A 252 -11.71 5.59 1.00
N ASN A 253 -10.89 6.11 0.09
CA ASN A 253 -11.37 6.50 -1.23
C ASN A 253 -11.26 5.30 -2.19
N LEU A 254 -12.41 4.84 -2.70
CA LEU A 254 -12.53 3.74 -3.66
C LEU A 254 -12.68 4.23 -5.12
N SER A 255 -12.62 5.54 -5.38
CA SER A 255 -12.93 6.11 -6.70
C SER A 255 -11.93 5.72 -7.80
N GLU A 256 -10.80 5.10 -7.47
CA GLU A 256 -9.78 4.63 -8.42
C GLU A 256 -9.89 3.11 -8.73
N PHE A 257 -10.94 2.42 -8.25
CA PHE A 257 -11.20 0.99 -8.52
C PHE A 257 -12.06 0.71 -9.79
N ILE A 258 -12.24 1.71 -10.67
CA ILE A 258 -13.02 1.57 -11.92
C ILE A 258 -12.09 1.62 -13.13
#